data_AF-A0A9E2UB66-F1
#
_entry.id   AF-A0A9E2UB66-F1
#
_cell.length_a   1.000
_cell.length_b   1.000
_cell.length_c   1.000
_cell.angle_alpha   90.00
_cell.angle_beta   90.00
_cell.angle_gamma   90.00
#
_symmetry.space_group_name_H-M   'P 1'
#
loop_
_entity.id
_entity.type
_entity.pdbx_description
1 polymer ?
#
loop_
_entity_poly.entity_id
_entity_poly.type
_entity_poly.pdbx_seq_one_letter_code
_entity_poly.pdbx_strand_id
1 'polypeptide(L)'
;VAASRNGLTSALENAANITLYRGHARFASPQAVEIAGERLRAGRIFINVGGRALVPPMPGINEVPYLTNSSMMDVDFLPHHLVIVGGSYIGLEFGQMYRRFGSEVTIIEMAPRLVRHEDEDVSAAIKEIVEREGVEVRLNAECISLVKRGDEIVAKVDCTAGAPEVAGSHLLLAVGRRPNTDDLDLDKAGVRCDERGYIVVDDQLQTTAPGIWALGDCNGKGAFTHTAYNDFEIVAANLLDHDPRRVSERITAYALYIDPPLGRVGMTLAEARNSGRRVLAGERPMTRVARAVEKGETQGFMRILVDGDSKEILCASLLGTGCDEAVHAILDLMYAKAPYTVMQRAMHIHPTVSELLPTILGDLKPVG
;
A
#
# COMPACT_ATOMS: atom_id res chain seq x y z
N VAL A 1 0.13 2.33 -19.25
CA VAL A 1 -1.19 1.90 -18.71
C VAL A 1 -2.16 1.46 -19.81
N ALA A 2 -2.42 2.27 -20.84
CA ALA A 2 -3.38 1.94 -21.91
C ALA A 2 -3.13 0.58 -22.60
N ALA A 3 -1.88 0.25 -22.93
CA ALA A 3 -1.53 -1.03 -23.53
C ALA A 3 -1.93 -2.24 -22.65
N SER A 4 -1.71 -2.16 -21.34
CA SER A 4 -2.11 -3.22 -20.39
C SER A 4 -3.64 -3.39 -20.34
N ARG A 5 -4.39 -2.27 -20.26
CA ARG A 5 -5.86 -2.31 -20.30
C ARG A 5 -6.40 -2.92 -21.60
N ASN A 6 -5.81 -2.55 -22.74
CA ASN A 6 -6.20 -3.08 -24.04
C ASN A 6 -5.87 -4.58 -24.17
N GLY A 7 -4.72 -5.01 -23.64
CA GLY A 7 -4.34 -6.42 -23.59
C GLY A 7 -5.32 -7.25 -22.77
N LEU A 8 -5.66 -6.80 -21.56
CA LEU A 8 -6.66 -7.47 -20.71
C LEU A 8 -8.04 -7.53 -21.38
N THR A 9 -8.48 -6.41 -21.96
CA THR A 9 -9.75 -6.33 -22.68
C THR A 9 -9.80 -7.35 -23.82
N SER A 10 -8.75 -7.40 -24.63
CA SER A 10 -8.65 -8.34 -25.75
C SER A 10 -8.65 -9.79 -25.25
N ALA A 11 -7.96 -10.10 -24.15
CA ALA A 11 -7.96 -11.44 -23.58
C ALA A 11 -9.37 -11.86 -23.11
N LEU A 12 -10.13 -10.96 -22.47
CA LEU A 12 -11.49 -11.22 -22.01
C LEU A 12 -12.48 -11.40 -23.17
N GLU A 13 -12.37 -10.60 -24.22
CA GLU A 13 -13.25 -10.70 -25.41
C GLU A 13 -13.04 -12.00 -26.20
N ASN A 14 -11.83 -12.56 -26.16
CA ASN A 14 -11.49 -13.79 -26.89
C ASN A 14 -11.62 -15.06 -26.04
N ALA A 15 -11.99 -14.96 -24.77
CA ALA A 15 -12.16 -16.11 -23.89
C ALA A 15 -13.53 -16.78 -24.11
N ALA A 16 -13.54 -18.05 -24.53
CA ALA A 16 -14.73 -18.77 -24.97
C ALA A 16 -15.90 -18.81 -23.97
N ASN A 17 -15.61 -18.73 -22.67
CA ASN A 17 -16.61 -18.84 -21.59
C ASN A 17 -16.76 -17.54 -20.78
N ILE A 18 -16.31 -16.40 -21.33
CA ILE A 18 -16.41 -15.09 -20.70
C ILE A 18 -17.18 -14.16 -21.63
N THR A 19 -18.16 -13.46 -21.08
CA THR A 19 -18.86 -12.38 -21.78
C THR A 19 -18.48 -11.06 -21.13
N LEU A 20 -17.84 -10.17 -21.88
CA LEU A 20 -17.47 -8.84 -21.40
C LEU A 20 -18.60 -7.84 -21.65
N TYR A 21 -19.20 -7.33 -20.57
CA TYR A 21 -20.15 -6.22 -20.62
C TYR A 21 -19.44 -4.91 -20.30
N ARG A 22 -19.72 -3.86 -21.10
CA ARG A 22 -19.17 -2.52 -20.89
C ARG A 22 -20.27 -1.58 -20.42
N GLY A 23 -20.16 -1.12 -19.18
CA GLY A 23 -21.11 -0.18 -18.60
C GLY A 23 -20.93 -0.07 -17.08
N HIS A 24 -21.65 0.87 -16.49
CA HIS A 24 -21.76 0.98 -15.04
C HIS A 24 -22.81 -0.01 -14.54
N ALA A 25 -22.42 -0.93 -13.66
CA ALA A 25 -23.31 -1.95 -13.11
C ALA A 25 -23.92 -1.48 -11.77
N ARG A 26 -25.21 -1.77 -11.56
CA ARG A 26 -25.90 -1.56 -10.28
C ARG A 26 -26.70 -2.79 -9.92
N PHE A 27 -26.82 -3.11 -8.64
CA PHE A 27 -27.71 -4.17 -8.20
C PHE A 27 -29.17 -3.77 -8.44
N ALA A 28 -29.95 -4.70 -8.99
CA ALA A 28 -31.40 -4.56 -9.13
C ALA A 28 -32.18 -5.47 -8.15
N SER A 29 -31.50 -6.45 -7.58
CA SER A 29 -31.99 -7.40 -6.56
C SER A 29 -30.81 -8.25 -6.05
N PRO A 30 -30.97 -9.11 -5.02
CA PRO A 30 -29.88 -9.96 -4.49
C PRO A 30 -29.24 -10.92 -5.50
N GLN A 31 -29.85 -11.15 -6.66
CA GLN A 31 -29.33 -12.06 -7.70
C GLN A 31 -29.33 -11.43 -9.09
N ALA A 32 -29.46 -10.10 -9.18
CA ALA A 32 -29.47 -9.43 -10.48
C ALA A 32 -28.76 -8.08 -10.46
N VAL A 33 -28.07 -7.79 -11.54
CA VAL A 33 -27.45 -6.49 -11.82
C VAL A 33 -28.02 -5.92 -13.11
N GLU A 34 -28.14 -4.60 -13.15
CA GLU A 34 -28.43 -3.83 -14.37
C GLU A 34 -27.14 -3.23 -14.89
N ILE A 35 -26.86 -3.44 -16.18
CA ILE A 35 -25.69 -2.90 -16.88
C ILE A 35 -26.07 -2.62 -18.33
N ALA A 36 -25.76 -1.42 -18.82
CA ALA A 36 -26.02 -1.03 -20.21
C ALA A 36 -27.50 -1.24 -20.67
N GLY A 37 -28.47 -1.12 -19.77
CA GLY A 37 -29.89 -1.35 -20.05
C GLY A 37 -30.33 -2.82 -20.03
N GLU A 38 -29.41 -3.75 -19.80
CA GLU A 38 -29.69 -5.17 -19.64
C GLU A 38 -29.75 -5.57 -18.17
N ARG A 39 -30.64 -6.51 -17.85
CA ARG A 39 -30.74 -7.10 -16.51
C ARG A 39 -30.18 -8.52 -16.53
N LEU A 40 -29.03 -8.72 -15.90
CA LEU A 40 -28.33 -9.99 -15.81
C LEU A 40 -28.63 -10.66 -14.48
N ARG A 41 -28.87 -11.99 -14.49
CA ARG A 41 -29.08 -12.80 -13.29
C ARG A 41 -27.92 -13.78 -13.11
N ALA A 42 -27.48 -13.97 -11.88
CA ALA A 42 -26.42 -14.91 -11.55
C ALA A 42 -26.68 -15.60 -10.21
N GLY A 43 -26.29 -16.87 -10.09
CA GLY A 43 -26.34 -17.61 -8.83
C GLY A 43 -25.19 -17.28 -7.87
N ARG A 44 -24.10 -16.69 -8.39
CA ARG A 44 -22.94 -16.21 -7.63
C ARG A 44 -22.49 -14.88 -8.20
N ILE A 45 -22.20 -13.91 -7.34
CA ILE A 45 -21.75 -12.57 -7.73
C ILE A 45 -20.47 -12.23 -6.97
N PHE A 46 -19.45 -11.74 -7.67
CA PHE A 46 -18.15 -11.37 -7.10
C PHE A 46 -17.92 -9.87 -7.33
N ILE A 47 -17.94 -9.09 -6.26
CA ILE A 47 -17.75 -7.64 -6.30
C ILE A 47 -16.24 -7.36 -6.20
N ASN A 48 -15.62 -6.87 -7.28
CA ASN A 48 -14.21 -6.45 -7.30
C ASN A 48 -14.08 -5.09 -8.00
N VAL A 49 -14.64 -4.07 -7.36
CA VAL A 49 -14.78 -2.71 -7.92
C VAL A 49 -13.61 -1.78 -7.57
N GLY A 50 -12.63 -2.29 -6.81
CA GLY A 50 -11.46 -1.54 -6.39
C GLY A 50 -11.78 -0.31 -5.53
N GLY A 51 -10.83 0.62 -5.51
CA GLY A 51 -10.96 1.92 -4.86
C GLY A 51 -10.46 3.06 -5.74
N ARG A 52 -10.73 4.29 -5.30
CA ARG A 52 -10.30 5.54 -5.96
C ARG A 52 -9.66 6.49 -4.96
N ALA A 53 -8.94 7.49 -5.47
CA ALA A 53 -8.33 8.53 -4.64
C ALA A 53 -9.40 9.20 -3.76
N LEU A 54 -9.07 9.38 -2.47
CA LEU A 54 -9.89 10.18 -1.58
C LEU A 54 -9.55 11.66 -1.80
N VAL A 55 -10.57 12.47 -2.09
CA VAL A 55 -10.48 13.94 -2.09
C VAL A 55 -11.31 14.43 -0.90
N PRO A 56 -10.69 14.73 0.25
CA PRO A 56 -11.41 15.16 1.43
C PRO A 56 -11.95 16.59 1.23
N PRO A 57 -13.08 16.95 1.86
CA PRO A 57 -13.51 18.34 1.91
C PRO A 57 -12.44 19.15 2.65
N MET A 58 -11.80 20.08 1.97
CA MET A 58 -10.84 21.02 2.56
C MET A 58 -11.06 22.43 1.98
N PRO A 59 -10.78 23.50 2.75
CA PRO A 59 -11.02 24.86 2.27
C PRO A 59 -10.26 25.15 0.97
N GLY A 60 -10.97 25.65 -0.04
CA GLY A 60 -10.42 26.03 -1.35
C GLY A 60 -10.13 24.89 -2.32
N ILE A 61 -10.42 23.62 -1.99
CA ILE A 61 -10.15 22.49 -2.90
C ILE A 61 -10.87 22.58 -4.25
N ASN A 62 -12.07 23.17 -4.26
CA ASN A 62 -12.86 23.36 -5.48
C ASN A 62 -12.43 24.59 -6.29
N GLU A 63 -11.47 25.37 -5.78
CA GLU A 63 -11.00 26.63 -6.38
C GLU A 63 -9.62 26.48 -7.04
N VAL A 64 -8.96 25.32 -6.86
CA VAL A 64 -7.65 25.01 -7.41
C VAL A 64 -7.70 23.74 -8.26
N PRO A 65 -6.95 23.67 -9.37
CA PRO A 65 -6.76 22.40 -10.06
C PRO A 65 -5.89 21.47 -9.19
N TYR A 66 -6.20 20.18 -9.20
CA TYR A 66 -5.41 19.18 -8.51
C TYR A 66 -5.31 17.90 -9.34
N LEU A 67 -4.28 17.13 -9.04
CA LEU A 67 -4.03 15.81 -9.58
C LEU A 67 -4.27 14.76 -8.50
N THR A 68 -4.52 13.54 -8.93
CA THR A 68 -4.58 12.34 -8.12
C THR A 68 -3.61 11.31 -8.71
N ASN A 69 -3.38 10.19 -8.02
CA ASN A 69 -2.56 9.10 -8.58
C ASN A 69 -3.01 8.66 -9.98
N SER A 70 -4.31 8.72 -10.30
CA SER A 70 -4.81 8.36 -11.62
C SER A 70 -4.49 9.44 -12.66
N SER A 71 -4.87 10.69 -12.40
CA SER A 71 -4.70 11.77 -13.39
C SER A 71 -3.23 12.17 -13.58
N MET A 72 -2.39 11.97 -12.57
CA MET A 72 -0.94 12.18 -12.65
C MET A 72 -0.26 11.26 -13.67
N MET A 73 -0.83 10.08 -13.96
CA MET A 73 -0.27 9.14 -14.94
C MET A 73 -0.47 9.58 -16.40
N ASP A 74 -1.35 10.54 -16.64
CA ASP A 74 -1.73 11.00 -17.98
C ASP A 74 -1.11 12.36 -18.34
N VAL A 75 -0.32 12.97 -17.44
CA VAL A 75 0.33 14.25 -17.72
C VAL A 75 1.53 14.08 -18.66
N ASP A 76 1.70 15.01 -19.59
CA ASP A 76 2.79 15.06 -20.57
C ASP A 76 3.75 16.24 -20.34
N PHE A 77 3.62 16.90 -19.20
CA PHE A 77 4.45 18.01 -18.76
C PHE A 77 5.15 17.69 -17.43
N LEU A 78 6.24 18.40 -17.15
CA LEU A 78 6.94 18.35 -15.87
C LEU A 78 6.48 19.54 -15.01
N PRO A 79 5.81 19.32 -13.86
CA PRO A 79 5.54 20.39 -12.90
C PRO A 79 6.84 21.08 -12.51
N HIS A 80 6.89 22.42 -12.53
CA HIS A 80 8.05 23.15 -12.03
C HIS A 80 8.26 22.87 -10.54
N HIS A 81 7.18 22.97 -9.78
CA HIS A 81 7.11 22.61 -8.36
C HIS A 81 5.83 21.83 -8.09
N LEU A 82 5.99 20.60 -7.62
CA LEU A 82 4.90 19.70 -7.25
C LEU A 82 4.69 19.72 -5.73
N VAL A 83 3.55 20.25 -5.31
CA VAL A 83 3.09 20.15 -3.92
C VAL A 83 2.29 18.86 -3.77
N ILE A 84 2.66 18.02 -2.81
CA ILE A 84 1.99 16.74 -2.55
C ILE A 84 1.36 16.80 -1.17
N VAL A 85 0.06 16.56 -1.06
CA VAL A 85 -0.62 16.41 0.23
C VAL A 85 -0.84 14.92 0.50
N GLY A 86 -0.14 14.40 1.51
CA GLY A 86 -0.10 12.99 1.89
C GLY A 86 1.31 12.40 1.79
N GLY A 87 1.91 12.09 2.94
CA GLY A 87 3.28 11.57 3.09
C GLY A 87 3.34 10.05 3.26
N SER A 88 2.49 9.32 2.54
CA SER A 88 2.47 7.86 2.50
C SER A 88 2.85 7.34 1.10
N TYR A 89 2.60 6.06 0.81
CA TYR A 89 3.16 5.33 -0.32
C TYR A 89 3.13 6.08 -1.65
N ILE A 90 1.92 6.44 -2.09
CA ILE A 90 1.68 7.17 -3.35
C ILE A 90 2.43 8.50 -3.37
N GLY A 91 2.36 9.27 -2.29
CA GLY A 91 2.98 10.60 -2.25
C GLY A 91 4.50 10.54 -2.28
N LEU A 92 5.10 9.55 -1.62
CA LEU A 92 6.54 9.36 -1.61
C LEU A 92 7.08 8.85 -2.95
N GLU A 93 6.41 7.87 -3.56
CA GLU A 93 6.81 7.33 -4.86
C GLU A 93 6.74 8.40 -5.96
N PHE A 94 5.62 9.12 -6.06
CA PHE A 94 5.51 10.25 -6.98
C PHE A 94 6.48 11.39 -6.62
N GLY A 95 6.64 11.68 -5.34
CA GLY A 95 7.53 12.75 -4.88
C GLY A 95 8.98 12.51 -5.30
N GLN A 96 9.51 11.32 -5.05
CA GLN A 96 10.87 10.99 -5.46
C GLN A 96 11.00 10.90 -6.99
N MET A 97 10.03 10.30 -7.68
CA MET A 97 10.03 10.20 -9.13
C MET A 97 10.10 11.58 -9.80
N TYR A 98 9.20 12.50 -9.44
CA TYR A 98 9.19 13.85 -10.01
C TYR A 98 10.38 14.69 -9.59
N ARG A 99 10.89 14.49 -8.37
CA ARG A 99 12.14 15.13 -7.94
C ARG A 99 13.30 14.75 -8.85
N ARG A 100 13.40 13.48 -9.23
CA ARG A 100 14.43 12.96 -10.15
C ARG A 100 14.21 13.36 -11.61
N PHE A 101 12.97 13.59 -12.03
CA PHE A 101 12.68 14.18 -13.34
C PHE A 101 13.04 15.67 -13.43
N GLY A 102 13.19 16.34 -12.29
CA GLY A 102 13.68 17.72 -12.22
C GLY A 102 12.72 18.72 -11.57
N SER A 103 11.56 18.27 -11.09
CA SER A 103 10.65 19.13 -10.31
C SER A 103 11.26 19.50 -8.96
N GLU A 104 10.96 20.70 -8.47
CA GLU A 104 10.93 20.94 -7.03
C GLU A 104 9.75 20.17 -6.43
N VAL A 105 9.92 19.62 -5.23
CA VAL A 105 8.87 18.80 -4.59
C VAL A 105 8.78 19.14 -3.12
N THR A 106 7.55 19.41 -2.65
CA THR A 106 7.24 19.56 -1.23
C THR A 106 6.12 18.59 -0.84
N ILE A 107 6.40 17.69 0.10
CA ILE A 107 5.44 16.74 0.66
C ILE A 107 4.90 17.30 1.98
N ILE A 108 3.60 17.46 2.07
CA ILE A 108 2.86 17.94 3.23
C ILE A 108 2.13 16.75 3.87
N GLU A 109 2.40 16.48 5.13
CA GLU A 109 1.81 15.40 5.92
C GLU A 109 1.23 15.96 7.22
N MET A 110 -0.01 15.55 7.51
CA MET A 110 -0.74 15.99 8.69
C MET A 110 -0.16 15.35 9.96
N ALA A 111 0.31 14.10 9.85
CA ALA A 111 0.92 13.36 10.94
C ALA A 111 2.32 13.90 11.32
N PRO A 112 2.80 13.57 12.54
CA PRO A 112 4.16 13.92 12.98
C PRO A 112 5.28 13.19 12.25
N ARG A 113 4.97 12.26 11.34
CA ARG A 113 5.93 11.46 10.59
C ARG A 113 5.33 10.98 9.27
N LEU A 114 6.19 10.79 8.27
CA LEU A 114 5.87 10.07 7.03
C LEU A 114 5.47 8.63 7.35
N VAL A 115 4.73 7.99 6.44
CA VAL A 115 4.32 6.57 6.52
C VAL A 115 3.90 6.16 7.94
N ARG A 116 3.03 6.95 8.58
CA ARG A 116 2.73 6.90 10.02
C ARG A 116 2.43 5.53 10.65
N HIS A 117 2.04 4.54 9.84
CA HIS A 117 1.78 3.16 10.26
C HIS A 117 3.05 2.32 10.42
N GLU A 118 4.19 2.81 9.94
CA GLU A 118 5.50 2.21 10.13
C GLU A 118 6.13 2.61 11.47
N ASP A 119 7.18 1.88 11.83
CA ASP A 119 7.98 2.21 13.00
C ASP A 119 8.67 3.57 12.83
N GLU A 120 8.96 4.23 13.95
CA GLU A 120 9.47 5.60 13.96
C GLU A 120 10.81 5.74 13.24
N ASP A 121 11.69 4.76 13.43
CA ASP A 121 13.02 4.74 12.83
C ASP A 121 12.97 4.43 11.32
N VAL A 122 12.04 3.58 10.87
CA VAL A 122 11.76 3.36 9.44
C VAL A 122 11.27 4.67 8.80
N SER A 123 10.33 5.34 9.47
CA SER A 123 9.78 6.63 9.01
C SER A 123 10.86 7.71 8.93
N ALA A 124 11.75 7.77 9.93
CA ALA A 124 12.87 8.71 9.99
C ALA A 124 13.90 8.45 8.89
N ALA A 125 14.27 7.18 8.66
CA ALA A 125 15.19 6.81 7.59
C ALA A 125 14.64 7.15 6.21
N ILE A 126 13.35 6.88 5.96
CA ILE A 126 12.67 7.26 4.72
C ILE A 126 12.69 8.78 4.52
N LYS A 127 12.40 9.54 5.57
CA LYS A 127 12.46 11.01 5.52
C LYS A 127 13.86 11.50 5.15
N GLU A 128 14.91 10.98 5.79
CA GLU A 128 16.29 11.34 5.49
C GLU A 128 16.66 11.03 4.04
N ILE A 129 16.25 9.86 3.52
CA ILE A 129 16.49 9.43 2.14
C ILE A 129 15.92 10.45 1.15
N VAL A 130 14.64 10.82 1.28
CA VAL A 130 13.98 11.73 0.33
C VAL A 130 14.47 13.18 0.48
N GLU A 131 14.73 13.64 1.70
CA GLU A 131 15.27 14.99 1.94
C GLU A 131 16.67 15.16 1.37
N ARG A 132 17.49 14.11 1.39
CA ARG A 132 18.82 14.12 0.80
C ARG A 132 18.80 14.25 -0.73
N GLU A 133 17.70 13.87 -1.38
CA GLU A 133 17.47 14.13 -2.80
C GLU A 133 16.94 15.56 -3.06
N GLY A 134 16.64 16.32 -2.01
CA GLY A 134 16.10 17.67 -2.08
C GLY A 134 14.58 17.73 -2.12
N VAL A 135 13.88 16.67 -1.71
CA VAL A 135 12.44 16.75 -1.43
C VAL A 135 12.24 17.47 -0.10
N GLU A 136 11.43 18.52 -0.09
CA GLU A 136 11.07 19.20 1.14
C GLU A 136 9.92 18.45 1.85
N VAL A 137 10.03 18.23 3.16
CA VAL A 137 8.99 17.53 3.93
C VAL A 137 8.44 18.44 5.03
N ARG A 138 7.12 18.62 5.03
CA ARG A 138 6.36 19.41 6.02
C ARG A 138 5.44 18.48 6.81
N LEU A 139 5.81 18.19 8.05
CA LEU A 139 5.05 17.34 8.98
C LEU A 139 4.18 18.20 9.91
N ASN A 140 3.25 17.57 10.64
CA ASN A 140 2.32 18.23 11.58
C ASN A 140 1.46 19.33 10.92
N ALA A 141 1.10 19.16 9.65
CA ALA A 141 0.32 20.15 8.91
C ALA A 141 -1.20 19.99 9.15
N GLU A 142 -1.71 20.45 10.30
CA GLU A 142 -3.07 20.12 10.78
C GLU A 142 -4.22 20.94 10.15
N CYS A 143 -3.91 22.02 9.40
CA CYS A 143 -4.90 22.96 8.87
C CYS A 143 -4.72 23.30 7.39
N ILE A 144 -4.69 22.25 6.56
CA ILE A 144 -4.42 22.44 5.14
C ILE A 144 -5.57 23.17 4.45
N SER A 145 -5.28 24.34 3.86
CA SER A 145 -6.19 25.04 2.96
C SER A 145 -5.47 25.47 1.69
N LEU A 146 -6.23 25.57 0.59
CA LEU A 146 -5.70 25.79 -0.74
C LEU A 146 -6.22 27.11 -1.28
N VAL A 147 -5.35 27.88 -1.94
CA VAL A 147 -5.73 29.13 -2.61
C VAL A 147 -4.98 29.22 -3.93
N LYS A 148 -5.67 29.70 -4.98
CA LYS A 148 -5.01 30.07 -6.23
C LYS A 148 -4.42 31.48 -6.12
N ARG A 149 -3.14 31.64 -6.41
CA ARG A 149 -2.46 32.95 -6.45
C ARG A 149 -1.75 33.12 -7.79
N GLY A 150 -2.37 33.87 -8.70
CA GLY A 150 -1.91 33.92 -10.09
C GLY A 150 -1.99 32.54 -10.73
N ASP A 151 -0.85 32.04 -11.21
CA ASP A 151 -0.73 30.69 -11.80
C ASP A 151 -0.28 29.62 -10.78
N GLU A 152 -0.02 30.00 -9.53
CA GLU A 152 0.41 29.09 -8.48
C GLU A 152 -0.76 28.58 -7.64
N ILE A 153 -0.57 27.39 -7.08
CA ILE A 153 -1.39 26.80 -6.03
C ILE A 153 -0.64 26.97 -4.72
N VAL A 154 -1.29 27.56 -3.74
CA VAL A 154 -0.72 27.83 -2.43
C VAL A 154 -1.41 26.98 -1.37
N ALA A 155 -0.66 26.09 -0.74
CA ALA A 155 -1.09 25.32 0.42
C ALA A 155 -0.69 26.02 1.71
N LYS A 156 -1.66 26.45 2.51
CA LYS A 156 -1.45 26.91 3.89
C LYS A 156 -1.46 25.68 4.79
N VAL A 157 -0.47 25.55 5.67
CA VAL A 157 -0.20 24.29 6.41
C VAL A 157 -0.35 24.40 7.93
N ASP A 158 -0.64 25.58 8.49
CA ASP A 158 -0.74 25.82 9.93
C ASP A 158 -1.90 26.79 10.26
N CYS A 159 -2.52 26.61 11.44
CA CYS A 159 -3.58 27.44 12.00
C CYS A 159 -3.11 28.45 13.08
N THR A 160 -1.90 28.32 13.63
CA THR A 160 -1.50 28.94 14.90
C THR A 160 -0.67 30.22 14.73
N ALA A 161 0.57 30.14 14.24
CA ALA A 161 1.40 31.31 13.89
C ALA A 161 2.64 30.93 13.06
N GLY A 162 2.88 31.66 11.97
CA GLY A 162 4.04 31.55 11.07
C GLY A 162 3.65 31.00 9.69
N ALA A 163 4.16 31.60 8.61
CA ALA A 163 4.09 30.97 7.29
C ALA A 163 5.40 30.18 7.06
N PRO A 164 5.33 29.03 6.39
CA PRO A 164 5.37 29.15 4.95
C PRO A 164 4.17 28.43 4.35
N GLU A 165 3.29 29.24 3.79
CA GLU A 165 2.58 28.84 2.57
C GLU A 165 3.55 28.07 1.66
N VAL A 166 3.14 26.88 1.24
CA VAL A 166 3.85 26.13 0.21
C VAL A 166 3.18 26.51 -1.10
N ALA A 167 3.79 27.42 -1.84
CA ALA A 167 3.39 27.70 -3.22
C ALA A 167 4.01 26.66 -4.14
N GLY A 168 3.29 26.24 -5.17
CA GLY A 168 3.85 25.45 -6.24
C GLY A 168 2.98 25.47 -7.49
N SER A 169 3.51 24.94 -8.58
CA SER A 169 2.84 24.96 -9.88
C SER A 169 1.66 23.98 -9.97
N HIS A 170 1.77 22.84 -9.28
CA HIS A 170 0.79 21.76 -9.35
C HIS A 170 0.60 21.13 -7.98
N LEU A 171 -0.59 20.59 -7.75
CA LEU A 171 -0.98 19.92 -6.51
C LEU A 171 -1.31 18.45 -6.81
N LEU A 172 -0.72 17.52 -6.07
CA LEU A 172 -1.11 16.12 -6.04
C LEU A 172 -1.74 15.78 -4.69
N LEU A 173 -2.95 15.22 -4.72
CA LEU A 173 -3.60 14.67 -3.54
C LEU A 173 -3.31 13.17 -3.42
N ALA A 174 -2.63 12.81 -2.34
CA ALA A 174 -2.22 11.45 -1.98
C ALA A 174 -2.63 11.09 -0.54
N VAL A 175 -3.79 11.58 -0.09
CA VAL A 175 -4.29 11.47 1.30
C VAL A 175 -5.02 10.16 1.62
N GLY A 176 -5.02 9.21 0.69
CA GLY A 176 -5.63 7.90 0.88
C GLY A 176 -6.60 7.52 -0.25
N ARG A 177 -7.33 6.43 -0.01
CA ARG A 177 -8.25 5.82 -0.98
C ARG A 177 -9.59 5.54 -0.31
N ARG A 178 -10.66 5.52 -1.12
CA ARG A 178 -12.00 5.10 -0.72
C ARG A 178 -12.52 4.01 -1.66
N PRO A 179 -13.34 3.06 -1.18
CA PRO A 179 -13.88 1.99 -1.99
C PRO A 179 -14.91 2.52 -3.01
N ASN A 180 -15.02 1.86 -4.18
CA ASN A 180 -15.97 2.20 -5.24
C ASN A 180 -17.33 1.53 -5.03
N THR A 181 -17.98 1.82 -3.90
CA THR A 181 -19.17 1.11 -3.43
C THR A 181 -20.41 1.99 -3.31
N ASP A 182 -20.24 3.30 -3.44
CA ASP A 182 -21.27 4.31 -3.19
C ASP A 182 -22.28 4.48 -4.33
N ASP A 183 -22.08 3.78 -5.44
CA ASP A 183 -22.91 3.88 -6.65
C ASP A 183 -23.28 2.52 -7.24
N LEU A 184 -23.31 1.47 -6.41
CA LEU A 184 -23.65 0.10 -6.81
C LEU A 184 -25.07 -0.34 -6.39
N ASP A 185 -25.81 0.48 -5.64
CA ASP A 185 -27.12 0.15 -5.06
C ASP A 185 -27.09 -1.15 -4.21
N LEU A 186 -26.05 -1.30 -3.38
CA LEU A 186 -25.78 -2.50 -2.56
C LEU A 186 -26.95 -2.89 -1.63
N ASP A 187 -27.74 -1.91 -1.21
CA ASP A 187 -28.94 -2.08 -0.39
C ASP A 187 -29.98 -2.99 -1.07
N LYS A 188 -30.15 -2.87 -2.40
CA LYS A 188 -31.05 -3.73 -3.18
C LYS A 188 -30.61 -5.19 -3.20
N ALA A 189 -29.34 -5.47 -2.88
CA ALA A 189 -28.79 -6.82 -2.79
C ALA A 189 -28.68 -7.34 -1.36
N GLY A 190 -28.96 -6.52 -0.34
CA GLY A 190 -28.74 -6.89 1.06
C GLY A 190 -27.26 -6.91 1.47
N VAL A 191 -26.38 -6.24 0.71
CA VAL A 191 -24.95 -6.13 1.01
C VAL A 191 -24.73 -4.90 1.89
N ARG A 192 -24.15 -5.09 3.08
CA ARG A 192 -23.83 -4.00 4.01
C ARG A 192 -22.42 -3.46 3.82
N CYS A 193 -22.26 -2.16 4.00
CA CYS A 193 -20.97 -1.51 4.17
C CYS A 193 -20.73 -1.05 5.62
N ASP A 194 -19.48 -0.86 5.99
CA ASP A 194 -19.09 -0.16 7.20
C ASP A 194 -19.24 1.38 7.04
N GLU A 195 -18.95 2.13 8.11
CA GLU A 195 -19.05 3.60 8.12
C GLU A 195 -18.11 4.29 7.13
N ARG A 196 -17.06 3.60 6.68
CA ARG A 196 -16.08 4.09 5.71
C ARG A 196 -16.43 3.68 4.27
N GLY A 197 -17.53 2.94 4.09
CA GLY A 197 -18.03 2.48 2.80
C GLY A 197 -17.46 1.14 2.33
N TYR A 198 -16.62 0.45 3.11
CA TYR A 198 -16.10 -0.86 2.73
C TYR A 198 -17.16 -1.94 2.90
N ILE A 199 -17.26 -2.88 1.97
CA ILE A 199 -18.20 -4.00 2.06
C ILE A 199 -17.80 -4.90 3.23
N VAL A 200 -18.75 -5.16 4.12
CA VAL A 200 -18.53 -6.06 5.25
C VAL A 200 -18.50 -7.50 4.74
N VAL A 201 -17.37 -8.16 4.98
CA VAL A 201 -17.16 -9.56 4.63
C VAL A 201 -16.71 -10.40 5.81
N ASP A 202 -17.00 -11.70 5.75
CA ASP A 202 -16.41 -12.69 6.64
C ASP A 202 -14.98 -13.08 6.24
N ASP A 203 -14.42 -14.08 6.91
CA ASP A 203 -13.04 -14.54 6.72
C ASP A 203 -12.83 -15.32 5.42
N GLN A 204 -13.91 -15.67 4.71
CA GLN A 204 -13.92 -16.31 3.39
C GLN A 204 -14.40 -15.34 2.30
N LEU A 205 -14.44 -14.03 2.62
CA LEU A 205 -14.83 -12.95 1.72
C LEU A 205 -16.30 -12.95 1.30
N GLN A 206 -17.16 -13.72 2.00
CA GLN A 206 -18.60 -13.69 1.80
C GLN A 206 -19.17 -12.41 2.40
N THR A 207 -20.03 -11.72 1.64
CA THR A 207 -20.74 -10.54 2.14
C THR A 207 -21.89 -10.95 3.07
N THR A 208 -22.63 -9.96 3.57
CA THR A 208 -23.88 -10.21 4.31
C THR A 208 -25.01 -10.83 3.47
N ALA A 209 -24.89 -10.80 2.14
CA ALA A 209 -25.85 -11.38 1.22
C ALA A 209 -25.38 -12.77 0.74
N PRO A 210 -26.20 -13.83 0.85
CA PRO A 210 -25.83 -15.16 0.39
C PRO A 210 -25.52 -15.20 -1.11
N GLY A 211 -24.44 -15.87 -1.49
CA GLY A 211 -24.02 -15.99 -2.88
C GLY A 211 -23.35 -14.74 -3.45
N ILE A 212 -22.98 -13.77 -2.60
CA ILE A 212 -22.23 -12.58 -2.99
C ILE A 212 -20.93 -12.50 -2.18
N TRP A 213 -19.81 -12.30 -2.88
CA TRP A 213 -18.47 -12.09 -2.32
C TRP A 213 -17.96 -10.69 -2.66
N ALA A 214 -17.06 -10.15 -1.85
CA ALA A 214 -16.37 -8.89 -2.15
C ALA A 214 -14.84 -9.03 -1.99
N LEU A 215 -14.09 -8.61 -3.01
CA LEU A 215 -12.66 -8.84 -3.16
C LEU A 215 -11.90 -7.53 -3.42
N GLY A 216 -10.63 -7.50 -3.05
CA GLY A 216 -9.74 -6.37 -3.26
C GLY A 216 -10.12 -5.14 -2.43
N ASP A 217 -9.67 -3.96 -2.86
CA ASP A 217 -9.79 -2.71 -2.10
C ASP A 217 -11.20 -2.45 -1.51
N CYS A 218 -12.27 -2.93 -2.16
CA CYS A 218 -13.64 -2.64 -1.74
C CYS A 218 -14.07 -3.31 -0.43
N ASN A 219 -13.35 -4.33 0.06
CA ASN A 219 -13.66 -5.04 1.31
C ASN A 219 -12.83 -4.55 2.52
N GLY A 220 -11.82 -3.71 2.29
CA GLY A 220 -10.97 -3.14 3.35
C GLY A 220 -10.03 -4.15 4.05
N LYS A 221 -9.89 -5.38 3.53
CA LYS A 221 -8.98 -6.42 4.06
C LYS A 221 -7.57 -6.38 3.46
N GLY A 222 -7.30 -5.36 2.66
CA GLY A 222 -6.04 -5.11 1.99
C GLY A 222 -6.20 -3.91 1.06
N ALA A 223 -5.09 -3.32 0.63
CA ALA A 223 -5.10 -2.17 -0.28
C ALA A 223 -4.05 -2.30 -1.40
N PHE A 224 -3.69 -3.54 -1.72
CA PHE A 224 -2.64 -3.86 -2.68
C PHE A 224 -3.09 -4.90 -3.70
N THR A 225 -2.46 -4.88 -4.87
CA THR A 225 -2.74 -5.83 -5.96
C THR A 225 -2.61 -7.28 -5.53
N HIS A 226 -1.55 -7.64 -4.79
CA HIS A 226 -1.34 -9.00 -4.30
C HIS A 226 -2.37 -9.41 -3.25
N THR A 227 -2.89 -8.48 -2.44
CA THR A 227 -3.99 -8.78 -1.52
C THR A 227 -5.31 -9.03 -2.26
N ALA A 228 -5.59 -8.27 -3.32
CA ALA A 228 -6.76 -8.49 -4.17
C ALA A 228 -6.65 -9.82 -4.95
N TYR A 229 -5.45 -10.18 -5.39
CA TYR A 229 -5.21 -11.47 -6.04
C TYR A 229 -5.37 -12.63 -5.05
N ASN A 230 -4.79 -12.50 -3.85
CA ASN A 230 -4.93 -13.51 -2.81
C ASN A 230 -6.40 -13.67 -2.33
N ASP A 231 -7.18 -12.60 -2.31
CA ASP A 231 -8.63 -12.69 -2.08
C ASP A 231 -9.30 -13.61 -3.10
N PHE A 232 -8.92 -13.51 -4.38
CA PHE A 232 -9.41 -14.42 -5.43
C PHE A 232 -8.98 -15.86 -5.14
N GLU A 233 -7.71 -16.09 -4.78
CA GLU A 233 -7.23 -17.45 -4.49
C GLU A 233 -7.97 -18.08 -3.30
N ILE A 234 -8.29 -17.30 -2.27
CA ILE A 234 -9.09 -17.75 -1.12
C ILE A 234 -10.48 -18.17 -1.58
N VAL A 235 -11.17 -17.32 -2.34
CA VAL A 235 -12.52 -17.62 -2.84
C VAL A 235 -12.53 -18.82 -3.77
N ALA A 236 -11.56 -18.92 -4.68
CA ALA A 236 -11.43 -20.03 -5.62
C ALA A 236 -11.17 -21.35 -4.90
N ALA A 237 -10.21 -21.39 -3.97
CA ALA A 237 -9.90 -22.57 -3.17
C ALA A 237 -11.12 -23.05 -2.36
N ASN A 238 -11.83 -22.11 -1.71
CA ASN A 238 -13.03 -22.42 -0.93
C ASN A 238 -14.17 -22.98 -1.80
N LEU A 239 -14.38 -22.42 -3.00
CA LEU A 239 -15.52 -22.75 -3.87
C LEU A 239 -15.29 -23.94 -4.81
N LEU A 240 -14.06 -24.16 -5.25
CA LEU A 240 -13.71 -25.12 -6.29
C LEU A 240 -12.97 -26.34 -5.72
N ASP A 241 -12.11 -26.13 -4.73
CA ASP A 241 -11.21 -27.16 -4.20
C ASP A 241 -11.62 -27.65 -2.81
N HIS A 242 -12.62 -27.01 -2.19
CA HIS A 242 -13.04 -27.26 -0.81
C HIS A 242 -11.89 -27.09 0.22
N ASP A 243 -10.93 -26.22 -0.09
CA ASP A 243 -9.81 -25.88 0.79
C ASP A 243 -10.16 -24.61 1.59
N PRO A 244 -10.36 -24.70 2.93
CA PRO A 244 -10.99 -23.67 3.76
C PRO A 244 -10.06 -22.48 4.10
N ARG A 245 -9.47 -21.85 3.08
CA ARG A 245 -8.54 -20.72 3.24
C ARG A 245 -9.24 -19.49 3.82
N ARG A 246 -8.49 -18.72 4.62
CA ARG A 246 -8.99 -17.57 5.36
C ARG A 246 -8.15 -16.31 5.16
N VAL A 247 -8.82 -15.16 5.17
CA VAL A 247 -8.16 -13.85 5.14
C VAL A 247 -7.33 -13.62 6.41
N SER A 248 -7.77 -14.11 7.56
CA SER A 248 -7.04 -14.00 8.84
C SER A 248 -5.71 -14.78 8.87
N GLU A 249 -5.50 -15.70 7.94
CA GLU A 249 -4.24 -16.45 7.80
C GLU A 249 -3.25 -15.74 6.89
N ARG A 250 -3.67 -14.68 6.19
CA ARG A 250 -2.80 -13.87 5.35
C ARG A 250 -1.84 -13.08 6.22
N ILE A 251 -0.54 -13.28 5.98
CA ILE A 251 0.51 -12.46 6.56
C ILE A 251 0.49 -11.10 5.85
N THR A 252 0.37 -10.02 6.61
CA THR A 252 0.51 -8.66 6.08
C THR A 252 1.89 -8.51 5.47
N ALA A 253 1.94 -8.20 4.18
CA ALA A 253 3.19 -7.98 3.45
C ALA A 253 2.97 -6.90 2.40
N TYR A 254 3.98 -6.06 2.16
CA TYR A 254 3.96 -5.06 1.10
C TYR A 254 5.37 -4.51 0.85
N ALA A 255 5.52 -3.76 -0.23
CA ALA A 255 6.69 -2.95 -0.49
C ALA A 255 6.31 -1.47 -0.70
N LEU A 256 7.21 -0.57 -0.34
CA LEU A 256 7.18 0.84 -0.72
C LEU A 256 8.30 1.08 -1.71
N TYR A 257 7.96 1.57 -2.90
CA TYR A 257 8.88 1.68 -4.03
C TYR A 257 9.51 3.06 -4.16
N ILE A 258 9.90 3.65 -3.03
CA ILE A 258 10.97 4.66 -3.05
C ILE A 258 12.30 3.98 -3.36
N ASP A 259 13.35 4.75 -3.60
CA ASP A 259 14.69 4.28 -3.87
C ASP A 259 15.67 4.75 -2.77
N PRO A 260 16.22 3.84 -1.95
CA PRO A 260 16.02 2.39 -2.01
C PRO A 260 14.66 1.92 -1.45
N PRO A 261 14.14 0.76 -1.91
CA PRO A 261 12.81 0.28 -1.52
C PRO A 261 12.76 -0.25 -0.07
N LEU A 262 11.55 -0.25 0.49
CA LEU A 262 11.24 -0.90 1.76
C LEU A 262 10.41 -2.16 1.50
N GLY A 263 10.89 -3.32 1.95
CA GLY A 263 10.13 -4.57 2.06
C GLY A 263 9.62 -4.78 3.49
N ARG A 264 8.33 -5.06 3.64
CA ARG A 264 7.66 -5.25 4.93
C ARG A 264 6.88 -6.54 4.99
N VAL A 265 7.02 -7.27 6.10
CA VAL A 265 6.21 -8.45 6.44
C VAL A 265 5.88 -8.48 7.94
N GLY A 266 4.70 -8.98 8.27
CA GLY A 266 4.27 -9.22 9.65
C GLY A 266 3.91 -7.97 10.44
N MET A 267 4.13 -8.04 11.75
CA MET A 267 3.83 -6.97 12.71
C MET A 267 4.69 -5.71 12.53
N THR A 268 4.27 -4.61 13.15
CA THR A 268 5.15 -3.47 13.51
C THR A 268 5.97 -3.80 14.77
N LEU A 269 7.06 -3.07 15.02
CA LEU A 269 7.80 -3.18 16.29
C LEU A 269 6.89 -2.85 17.48
N ALA A 270 6.01 -1.86 17.32
CA ALA A 270 5.04 -1.48 18.34
C ALA A 270 4.06 -2.62 18.67
N GLU A 271 3.49 -3.28 17.65
CA GLU A 271 2.61 -4.45 17.84
C GLU A 271 3.36 -5.63 18.47
N ALA A 272 4.60 -5.90 18.01
CA ALA A 272 5.41 -6.97 18.58
C ALA A 272 5.68 -6.73 20.07
N ARG A 273 6.06 -5.50 20.46
CA ARG A 273 6.24 -5.11 21.88
C ARG A 273 4.96 -5.29 22.70
N ASN A 274 3.82 -4.91 22.13
CA ASN A 274 2.52 -4.99 22.80
C ASN A 274 1.89 -6.40 22.76
N SER A 275 2.52 -7.37 22.09
CA SER A 275 2.00 -8.73 21.95
C SER A 275 2.14 -9.60 23.22
N GLY A 276 2.95 -9.14 24.18
CA GLY A 276 3.31 -9.94 25.38
C GLY A 276 4.32 -11.06 25.10
N ARG A 277 4.84 -11.17 23.88
CA ARG A 277 5.88 -12.14 23.51
C ARG A 277 7.27 -11.68 23.94
N ARG A 278 8.21 -12.62 24.09
CA ARG A 278 9.62 -12.30 24.35
C ARG A 278 10.29 -11.86 23.05
N VAL A 279 10.13 -10.60 22.67
CA VAL A 279 10.64 -10.11 21.37
C VAL A 279 12.17 -9.97 21.39
N LEU A 280 12.82 -10.59 20.40
CA LEU A 280 14.22 -10.36 20.06
C LEU A 280 14.31 -9.70 18.69
N ALA A 281 15.22 -8.75 18.51
CA ALA A 281 15.47 -8.08 17.25
C ALA A 281 16.93 -8.27 16.80
N GLY A 282 17.11 -8.52 15.52
CA GLY A 282 18.38 -8.42 14.83
C GLY A 282 18.31 -7.28 13.83
N GLU A 283 19.37 -6.49 13.73
CA GLU A 283 19.44 -5.36 12.83
C GLU A 283 20.82 -5.25 12.18
N ARG A 284 20.83 -4.81 10.91
CA ARG A 284 22.07 -4.55 10.19
C ARG A 284 21.92 -3.36 9.25
N PRO A 285 22.79 -2.34 9.33
CA PRO A 285 22.77 -1.24 8.38
C PRO A 285 23.23 -1.70 6.99
N MET A 286 22.68 -1.09 5.94
CA MET A 286 23.03 -1.42 4.55
C MET A 286 24.51 -1.12 4.22
N THR A 287 25.18 -0.25 4.98
CA THR A 287 26.63 -0.04 4.93
C THR A 287 27.46 -1.27 5.31
N ARG A 288 26.85 -2.28 5.95
CA ARG A 288 27.47 -3.57 6.28
C ARG A 288 26.92 -4.71 5.43
N VAL A 289 26.18 -4.41 4.37
CA VAL A 289 25.67 -5.39 3.41
C VAL A 289 26.56 -5.39 2.18
N ALA A 290 27.34 -6.46 1.97
CA ALA A 290 28.38 -6.51 0.94
C ALA A 290 27.83 -6.14 -0.44
N ARG A 291 26.71 -6.75 -0.84
CA ARG A 291 26.05 -6.43 -2.11
C ARG A 291 25.61 -4.97 -2.24
N ALA A 292 25.17 -4.33 -1.15
CA ALA A 292 24.78 -2.93 -1.13
C ALA A 292 25.99 -2.00 -1.28
N VAL A 293 27.10 -2.35 -0.63
CA VAL A 293 28.38 -1.64 -0.75
C VAL A 293 28.92 -1.75 -2.18
N GLU A 294 28.90 -2.94 -2.78
CA GLU A 294 29.32 -3.17 -4.18
C GLU A 294 28.52 -2.34 -5.18
N LYS A 295 27.22 -2.15 -4.92
CA LYS A 295 26.34 -1.30 -5.73
C LYS A 295 26.54 0.20 -5.47
N GLY A 296 27.19 0.59 -4.38
CA GLY A 296 27.22 1.98 -3.91
C GLY A 296 25.90 2.47 -3.33
N GLU A 297 24.96 1.58 -3.01
CA GLU A 297 23.60 1.87 -2.56
C GLU A 297 23.40 1.45 -1.10
N THR A 298 24.05 2.18 -0.18
CA THR A 298 24.19 1.77 1.24
C THR A 298 23.21 2.43 2.21
N GLN A 299 22.18 3.12 1.69
CA GLN A 299 21.13 3.72 2.52
C GLN A 299 20.22 2.67 3.13
N GLY A 300 19.77 2.93 4.35
CA GLY A 300 18.79 2.09 5.06
C GLY A 300 19.41 0.98 5.91
N PHE A 301 18.57 0.03 6.30
CA PHE A 301 18.90 -1.06 7.22
C PHE A 301 17.96 -2.25 7.01
N MET A 302 18.38 -3.41 7.48
CA MET A 302 17.57 -4.63 7.53
C MET A 302 17.31 -5.00 9.00
N ARG A 303 16.04 -5.10 9.39
CA ARG A 303 15.61 -5.52 10.72
C ARG A 303 14.67 -6.70 10.66
N ILE A 304 14.87 -7.68 11.55
CA ILE A 304 14.01 -8.85 11.73
C ILE A 304 13.70 -9.01 13.22
N LEU A 305 12.43 -9.20 13.55
CA LEU A 305 11.97 -9.51 14.90
C LEU A 305 11.51 -10.96 14.98
N VAL A 306 11.84 -11.62 16.08
CA VAL A 306 11.44 -12.99 16.37
C VAL A 306 10.90 -13.09 17.79
N ASP A 307 10.10 -14.11 18.04
CA ASP A 307 9.75 -14.51 19.39
C ASP A 307 10.84 -15.42 19.96
N GLY A 308 11.39 -15.05 21.12
CA GLY A 308 12.48 -15.76 21.78
C GLY A 308 12.08 -17.13 22.30
N ASP A 309 10.78 -17.35 22.57
CA ASP A 309 10.28 -18.62 23.11
C ASP A 309 9.87 -19.59 21.99
N SER A 310 8.94 -19.18 21.11
CA SER A 310 8.50 -20.03 19.98
C SER A 310 9.50 -20.11 18.81
N LYS A 311 10.42 -19.15 18.72
CA LYS A 311 11.35 -18.96 17.58
C LYS A 311 10.65 -18.62 16.27
N GLU A 312 9.39 -18.21 16.31
CA GLU A 312 8.68 -17.69 15.13
C GLU A 312 9.27 -16.34 14.72
N ILE A 313 9.32 -16.07 13.41
CA ILE A 313 9.54 -14.72 12.91
C ILE A 313 8.24 -13.93 13.08
N LEU A 314 8.32 -12.77 13.72
CA LEU A 314 7.17 -11.90 13.98
C LEU A 314 7.00 -10.85 12.88
N CYS A 315 8.11 -10.27 12.43
CA CYS A 315 8.12 -9.30 11.35
C CYS A 315 9.51 -9.06 10.77
N ALA A 316 9.55 -8.37 9.62
CA ALA A 316 10.76 -7.76 9.11
C ALA A 316 10.47 -6.39 8.46
N SER A 317 11.43 -5.48 8.60
CA SER A 317 11.49 -4.19 7.91
C SER A 317 12.85 -4.11 7.23
N LEU A 318 12.86 -4.28 5.92
CA LEU A 318 14.08 -4.28 5.12
C LEU A 318 14.05 -3.03 4.23
N LEU A 319 14.81 -2.00 4.57
CA LEU A 319 14.93 -0.75 3.80
C LEU A 319 16.30 -0.71 3.13
N GLY A 320 16.35 -0.78 1.80
CA GLY A 320 17.62 -0.88 1.08
C GLY A 320 17.47 -1.50 -0.31
N THR A 321 18.52 -1.37 -1.13
CA THR A 321 18.55 -1.97 -2.47
C THR A 321 18.19 -3.45 -2.42
N GLY A 322 17.22 -3.89 -3.25
CA GLY A 322 16.75 -5.28 -3.32
C GLY A 322 16.06 -5.83 -2.07
N CYS A 323 15.67 -4.98 -1.13
CA CYS A 323 14.99 -5.41 0.09
C CYS A 323 13.51 -5.74 -0.11
N ASP A 324 12.87 -5.15 -1.12
CA ASP A 324 11.55 -5.52 -1.65
C ASP A 324 11.49 -6.97 -2.11
N GLU A 325 12.58 -7.49 -2.69
CA GLU A 325 12.69 -8.89 -3.10
C GLU A 325 13.17 -9.78 -1.94
N ALA A 326 14.17 -9.35 -1.17
CA ALA A 326 14.75 -10.15 -0.09
C ALA A 326 13.73 -10.51 1.00
N VAL A 327 12.71 -9.67 1.22
CA VAL A 327 11.68 -9.90 2.23
C VAL A 327 10.83 -11.14 1.95
N HIS A 328 10.70 -11.56 0.69
CA HIS A 328 9.92 -12.73 0.31
C HIS A 328 10.45 -14.03 0.93
N ALA A 329 11.78 -14.16 1.09
CA ALA A 329 12.35 -15.32 1.78
C ALA A 329 11.87 -15.43 3.24
N ILE A 330 11.62 -14.29 3.88
CA ILE A 330 11.06 -14.24 5.25
C ILE A 330 9.57 -14.57 5.21
N LEU A 331 8.83 -13.98 4.27
CA LEU A 331 7.41 -14.25 4.07
C LEU A 331 7.12 -15.75 3.91
N ASP A 332 7.88 -16.41 3.04
CA ASP A 332 7.72 -17.83 2.75
C ASP A 332 8.03 -18.70 3.98
N LEU A 333 9.07 -18.35 4.75
CA LEU A 333 9.40 -19.07 5.99
C LEU A 333 8.30 -18.88 7.05
N MET A 334 7.72 -17.70 7.15
CA MET A 334 6.58 -17.42 8.05
C MET A 334 5.36 -18.25 7.65
N TYR A 335 5.02 -18.33 6.36
CA TYR A 335 3.94 -19.21 5.88
C TYR A 335 4.22 -20.69 6.12
N ALA A 336 5.49 -21.11 6.04
CA ALA A 336 5.93 -22.46 6.40
C ALA A 336 5.85 -22.74 7.91
N LYS A 337 5.58 -21.73 8.75
CA LYS A 337 5.53 -21.81 10.22
C LYS A 337 6.81 -22.43 10.80
N ALA A 338 7.93 -22.22 10.13
CA ALA A 338 9.22 -22.76 10.52
C ALA A 338 9.95 -21.78 11.44
N PRO A 339 10.74 -22.28 12.42
CA PRO A 339 11.48 -21.40 13.31
C PRO A 339 12.56 -20.63 12.53
N TYR A 340 12.85 -19.39 12.95
CA TYR A 340 13.84 -18.53 12.29
C TYR A 340 15.22 -19.21 12.17
N THR A 341 15.52 -20.15 13.07
CA THR A 341 16.77 -20.93 13.06
C THR A 341 16.99 -21.74 11.78
N VAL A 342 15.93 -22.02 11.00
CA VAL A 342 16.05 -22.63 9.67
C VAL A 342 16.78 -21.68 8.72
N MET A 343 16.31 -20.43 8.61
CA MET A 343 16.97 -19.40 7.80
C MET A 343 18.35 -19.04 8.37
N GLN A 344 18.49 -18.95 9.70
CA GLN A 344 19.77 -18.68 10.35
C GLN A 344 20.88 -19.68 9.96
N ARG A 345 20.53 -20.93 9.65
CA ARG A 345 21.48 -22.00 9.29
C ARG A 345 21.55 -22.26 7.79
N ALA A 346 20.72 -21.59 6.99
CA ALA A 346 20.68 -21.79 5.56
C ALA A 346 21.92 -21.18 4.87
N MET A 347 22.40 -21.83 3.81
CA MET A 347 23.44 -21.29 2.94
C MET A 347 22.81 -20.40 1.88
N HIS A 348 23.04 -19.09 1.96
CA HIS A 348 22.63 -18.13 0.94
C HIS A 348 23.80 -17.83 -0.03
N ILE A 349 23.46 -17.42 -1.26
CA ILE A 349 24.43 -17.13 -2.32
C ILE A 349 25.13 -15.79 -2.06
N HIS A 350 26.44 -15.76 -2.27
CA HIS A 350 27.29 -14.57 -2.15
C HIS A 350 27.71 -14.00 -3.53
N PRO A 351 27.77 -12.66 -3.71
CA PRO A 351 27.21 -11.61 -2.85
C PRO A 351 25.74 -11.29 -3.21
N THR A 352 24.83 -11.34 -2.24
CA THR A 352 23.42 -10.94 -2.40
C THR A 352 22.91 -10.19 -1.17
N VAL A 353 21.82 -9.43 -1.30
CA VAL A 353 21.23 -8.74 -0.12
C VAL A 353 20.74 -9.75 0.91
N SER A 354 20.05 -10.79 0.43
CA SER A 354 19.51 -11.88 1.25
C SER A 354 20.57 -12.69 1.98
N GLU A 355 21.84 -12.64 1.57
CA GLU A 355 22.91 -13.43 2.18
C GLU A 355 23.18 -13.11 3.66
N LEU A 356 22.76 -11.93 4.11
CA LEU A 356 22.97 -11.47 5.47
C LEU A 356 21.74 -11.63 6.36
N LEU A 357 20.61 -12.14 5.86
CA LEU A 357 19.48 -12.55 6.71
C LEU A 357 19.91 -13.56 7.78
N PRO A 358 20.73 -14.61 7.48
CA PRO A 358 21.24 -15.51 8.51
C PRO A 358 22.11 -14.81 9.56
N THR A 359 22.91 -13.82 9.15
CA THR A 359 23.78 -13.06 10.06
C THR A 359 22.97 -12.17 11.00
N ILE A 360 21.90 -11.53 10.50
CA ILE A 360 20.97 -10.74 11.31
C ILE A 360 20.33 -11.62 12.39
N LEU A 361 19.85 -12.80 11.99
CA LEU A 361 19.28 -13.80 12.91
C LEU A 361 20.32 -14.39 13.89
N GLY A 362 21.62 -14.17 13.64
CA GLY A 362 22.72 -14.53 14.54
C GLY A 362 23.02 -13.53 15.66
N ASP A 363 22.63 -12.25 15.50
CA ASP A 363 22.89 -11.17 16.46
C ASP A 363 21.60 -10.62 17.09
N LEU A 364 20.72 -11.54 17.50
CA LEU A 364 19.43 -11.20 18.12
C LEU A 364 19.61 -10.66 19.55
N LYS A 365 18.96 -9.54 19.85
CA LYS A 365 18.99 -8.87 21.16
C LYS A 365 17.58 -8.65 21.69
N PRO A 366 17.34 -8.72 23.02
CA PRO A 366 16.05 -8.38 23.58
C PRO A 366 15.61 -6.97 23.19
N VAL A 367 14.35 -6.84 22.78
CA VAL A 367 13.71 -5.54 22.58
C VAL A 367 13.13 -5.09 23.91
N GLY A 368 13.60 -3.95 24.41
CA GLY A 368 13.07 -3.28 25.60
C GLY A 368 11.75 -2.58 25.35
#